data_AF-A0A7W0FR10-F1
#
_entry.id   AF-A0A7W0FR10-F1
#
_cell.length_a   1.000
_cell.length_b   1.000
_cell.length_c   1.000
_cell.angle_alpha   90.00
_cell.angle_beta   90.00
_cell.angle_gamma   90.00
#
_symmetry.space_group_name_H-M   'P 1'
#
loop_
_entity.id
_entity.type
_entity.pdbx_description
1 polymer ?
#
loop_
_entity_poly.entity_id
_entity_poly.type
_entity_poly.pdbx_seq_one_letter_code
_entity_poly.pdbx_strand_id
1 'polypeptide(L)' 'MSSRPGAPRTVEAWPCRSICVWAATGEVWSDDTHRDLRVFACQGCGSEWVRTEPWTPVDADGVVPEEIRTERAQ' A
#
# COMPACT_ATOMS: atom_id res chain seq x y z
N MET A 1 -16.03 13.23 10.23
CA MET A 1 -15.12 12.91 9.11
C MET A 1 -14.96 11.40 9.10
N SER A 2 -15.91 10.70 8.47
CA SER A 2 -15.94 9.24 8.42
C SER A 2 -15.36 8.81 7.08
N SER A 3 -14.10 8.36 7.07
CA SER A 3 -13.56 7.60 5.95
C SER A 3 -14.34 6.29 5.90
N ARG A 4 -15.28 6.18 4.95
CA ARG A 4 -15.92 4.88 4.67
C ARG A 4 -14.83 3.93 4.17
N PRO A 5 -14.75 2.70 4.69
CA PRO A 5 -13.85 1.71 4.12
C PRO A 5 -14.16 1.53 2.64
N GLY A 6 -13.12 1.58 1.80
CA GLY A 6 -13.22 1.25 0.39
C GLY A 6 -13.50 -0.25 0.23
N ALA A 7 -14.21 -0.64 -0.84
CA ALA A 7 -14.29 -2.04 -1.20
C ALA A 7 -12.90 -2.52 -1.67
N PRO A 8 -12.49 -3.74 -1.34
CA PRO A 8 -11.21 -4.27 -1.77
C PRO A 8 -11.23 -4.39 -3.30
N ARG A 9 -10.22 -3.81 -3.95
CA ARG A 9 -10.03 -3.89 -5.40
C ARG A 9 -8.61 -4.34 -5.71
N THR A 10 -8.37 -4.73 -6.96
CA THR A 10 -7.00 -4.96 -7.44
C THR A 10 -6.21 -3.67 -7.29
N VAL A 11 -5.03 -3.76 -6.67
CA VAL A 11 -4.10 -2.63 -6.56
C VAL A 11 -3.49 -2.32 -7.93
N GLU A 12 -3.26 -1.04 -8.21
CA GLU A 12 -2.52 -0.65 -9.40
C GLU A 12 -1.02 -0.89 -9.20
N ALA A 13 -0.37 -1.68 -10.07
CA ALA A 13 1.05 -1.98 -9.97
C ALA A 13 1.81 -1.59 -11.24
N TRP A 14 2.83 -0.74 -11.09
CA TRP A 14 3.70 -0.29 -12.17
C TRP A 14 5.13 -0.80 -11.98
N PRO A 15 5.90 -1.05 -13.06
CA PRO A 15 7.32 -1.39 -12.94
C PRO A 15 8.09 -0.33 -12.15
N CYS A 16 9.09 -0.75 -11.36
CA CYS A 16 9.91 0.21 -10.62
C CYS A 16 10.65 1.13 -11.60
N ARG A 17 10.43 2.44 -11.46
CA ARG A 17 11.09 3.49 -12.25
C ARG A 17 12.21 4.19 -11.48
N SER A 18 12.64 3.63 -10.35
CA SER A 18 13.60 4.24 -9.41
C SER A 18 13.18 5.65 -8.94
N ILE A 19 11.86 5.88 -8.86
CA ILE A 19 11.24 7.11 -8.34
C ILE A 19 10.26 6.79 -7.21
N CYS A 20 10.29 5.56 -6.70
CA CYS A 20 9.29 5.10 -5.74
C CYS A 20 9.45 5.83 -4.41
N VAL A 21 8.33 6.34 -3.90
CA VAL A 21 8.23 6.97 -2.57
C VAL A 21 6.88 6.55 -2.01
N TRP A 22 6.87 5.53 -1.16
CA TRP A 22 5.65 4.92 -0.64
C TRP A 22 5.18 5.63 0.62
N ALA A 23 3.89 5.95 0.66
CA ALA A 23 3.24 6.54 1.81
C ALA A 23 1.83 5.96 1.99
N ALA A 24 1.32 5.98 3.21
CA ALA A 24 -0.07 5.63 3.46
C ALA A 24 -1.01 6.69 2.87
N THR A 25 -2.10 6.27 2.25
CA THR A 25 -3.10 7.19 1.66
C THR A 25 -4.10 7.70 2.69
N GLY A 26 -4.19 7.03 3.85
CA GLY A 26 -5.26 7.24 4.84
C GLY A 26 -6.56 6.51 4.49
N GLU A 27 -6.59 5.81 3.35
CA GLU A 27 -7.68 4.91 2.98
C GLU A 27 -7.48 3.54 3.64
N VAL A 28 -8.60 2.91 3.99
CA VAL A 28 -8.66 1.56 4.54
C VAL A 28 -9.66 0.79 3.71
N TRP A 29 -9.27 -0.39 3.22
CA TRP A 29 -10.18 -1.35 2.59
C TRP A 29 -10.57 -2.43 3.57
N SER A 30 -11.72 -3.07 3.36
CA SER A 30 -12.07 -4.29 4.11
C SER A 30 -11.87 -5.50 3.22
N ASP A 31 -11.06 -6.47 3.61
CA ASP A 31 -10.90 -7.72 2.85
C ASP A 31 -12.18 -8.58 2.86
N ASP A 32 -12.16 -9.70 2.14
CA ASP A 32 -13.25 -10.68 2.07
C ASP A 32 -13.58 -11.32 3.42
N THR A 33 -12.66 -11.24 4.39
CA THR A 33 -12.83 -11.66 5.79
C THR A 33 -13.17 -10.51 6.74
N HIS A 34 -13.52 -9.33 6.22
CA HIS A 34 -13.81 -8.10 6.97
C HIS A 34 -12.65 -7.58 7.82
N ARG A 35 -11.40 -7.85 7.44
CA ARG A 35 -10.23 -7.22 8.08
C ARG A 35 -9.86 -5.94 7.37
N ASP A 36 -9.46 -4.96 8.16
CA ASP A 36 -9.00 -3.67 7.67
C ASP A 36 -7.61 -3.80 7.04
N LEU A 37 -7.49 -3.33 5.80
CA LEU A 37 -6.28 -3.26 5.00
C LEU A 37 -5.94 -1.79 4.77
N ARG A 38 -4.83 -1.32 5.34
CA ARG A 38 -4.36 0.04 5.07
C ARG A 38 -3.82 0.13 3.65
N VAL A 39 -4.26 1.13 2.91
CA VAL A 39 -3.82 1.36 1.53
C VAL A 39 -2.61 2.27 1.53
N PHE A 40 -1.60 1.85 0.79
CA PHE A 40 -0.40 2.62 0.51
C PHE A 40 -0.36 2.96 -0.97
N ALA A 41 0.15 4.15 -1.30
CA ALA A 41 0.38 4.55 -2.67
C ALA A 41 1.76 5.18 -2.82
N CYS A 42 2.42 4.82 -3.91
CA CYS A 42 3.66 5.43 -4.34
C CYS A 42 3.38 6.81 -4.93
N GLN A 43 3.94 7.84 -4.31
CA GLN A 43 3.81 9.23 -4.77
C GLN A 43 4.56 9.52 -6.07
N GLY A 44 5.48 8.64 -6.48
CA GLY A 44 6.25 8.78 -7.72
C GLY A 44 5.63 8.09 -8.93
N CYS A 45 5.16 6.85 -8.78
CA CYS A 45 4.61 6.06 -9.90
C CYS A 45 3.10 5.79 -9.80
N GLY A 46 2.45 6.16 -8.70
CA GLY A 46 1.01 5.93 -8.49
C GLY A 46 0.63 4.48 -8.21
N SER A 47 1.59 3.58 -8.05
CA SER A 47 1.28 2.19 -7.68
C SER A 47 0.67 2.15 -6.28
N GLU A 48 -0.25 1.21 -6.06
CA GLU A 48 -0.92 0.98 -4.79
C GLU A 48 -0.47 -0.35 -4.19
N TRP A 49 -0.62 -0.48 -2.88
CA TRP A 49 -0.27 -1.68 -2.15
C TRP A 49 -1.12 -1.83 -0.89
N VAL A 50 -1.45 -3.07 -0.58
CA VAL A 50 -2.03 -3.51 0.69
C VAL A 50 -1.26 -4.74 1.18
N ARG A 51 -1.32 -5.04 2.49
CA ARG A 51 -0.46 -6.10 3.08
C ARG A 51 -0.65 -7.50 2.51
N THR A 52 -1.80 -7.79 1.91
CA THR A 52 -2.13 -9.08 1.28
C THR A 52 -1.42 -9.31 -0.05
N GLU A 53 -0.80 -8.27 -0.64
CA GLU A 53 -0.06 -8.41 -1.90
C GLU A 53 1.21 -9.27 -1.72
N PRO A 54 1.57 -10.12 -2.70
CA PRO A 54 2.71 -11.05 -2.55
C PRO A 54 4.09 -10.37 -2.61
N TRP A 55 4.15 -9.12 -3.07
CA TRP A 55 5.37 -8.32 -3.22
C TRP A 55 5.46 -7.25 -2.13
N THR A 56 6.67 -6.77 -1.83
CA THR A 56 6.92 -5.76 -0.79
C THR A 56 7.40 -4.45 -1.46
N PRO A 57 6.72 -3.32 -1.21
CA PRO A 57 7.15 -2.01 -1.65
C PRO A 57 8.55 -1.64 -1.19
N VAL A 58 9.30 -1.00 -2.08
CA VAL A 58 10.64 -0.47 -1.81
C VAL A 58 10.69 0.94 -2.38
N ASP A 59 11.28 1.88 -1.64
CA ASP A 59 11.55 3.22 -2.11
C ASP A 59 12.69 3.24 -3.14
N ALA A 60 12.88 4.38 -3.79
CA ALA A 60 13.89 4.59 -4.84
C ALA A 60 15.32 4.33 -4.35
N ASP A 61 15.57 4.44 -3.05
CA ASP A 61 16.85 4.17 -2.40
C ASP A 61 17.10 2.68 -2.12
N GLY A 62 16.14 1.81 -2.45
CA GLY A 62 16.25 0.37 -2.19
C GLY A 62 15.82 -0.03 -0.77
N VAL A 63 15.25 0.88 0.01
CA VAL A 63 14.82 0.62 1.39
C VAL A 63 13.31 0.39 1.45
N VAL A 64 12.88 -0.65 2.16
CA VAL A 64 11.45 -0.82 2.51
C VAL A 64 11.09 0.21 3.60
N PRO A 65 10.09 1.09 3.39
CA PRO A 65 9.70 2.08 4.39
C PRO A 65 9.20 1.45 5.70
N GLU A 66 9.40 2.14 6.82
CA GLU A 66 9.05 1.62 8.14
C GLU A 66 7.55 1.32 8.29
N GLU A 67 6.68 2.18 7.75
CA GLU A 67 5.23 1.96 7.79
C GLU A 67 4.83 0.70 7.00
N ILE A 68 5.50 0.42 5.86
CA ILE A 68 5.28 -0.80 5.08
C ILE A 68 5.76 -2.03 5.86
N ARG A 69 6.93 -1.97 6.50
CA ARG A 69 7.43 -3.08 7.33
C ARG A 69 6.48 -3.38 8.49
N THR A 70 6.00 -2.34 9.15
CA THR A 70 5.07 -2.45 10.28
C THR A 70 3.74 -3.05 9.84
N GLU A 71 3.18 -2.58 8.72
CA GLU A 71 1.93 -3.11 8.18
C GLU A 71 2.06 -4.58 7.76
N ARG A 72 3.19 -4.95 7.15
CA ARG A 72 3.46 -6.32 6.69
C ARG A 72 3.60 -7.32 7.84
N ALA A 73 3.94 -6.86 9.04
CA ALA A 73 4.13 -7.70 10.22
C ALA A 73 2.83 -8.03 10.98
N GLN A 74 1.68 -7.53 10.51
CA GLN A 74 0.36 -7.77 11.10
C GLN A 74 -0.23 -9.14 10.76
#